data_AF-A0AAW2DY95-F1
#
_entry.id   AF-A0AAW2DY95-F1
#
_cell.length_a   1.000
_cell.length_b   1.000
_cell.length_c   1.000
_cell.angle_alpha   90.00
_cell.angle_beta   90.00
_cell.angle_gamma   90.00
#
_symmetry.space_group_name_H-M   'P 1'
#
loop_
_entity.id
_entity.type
_entity.pdbx_description
1 polymer ?
#
loop_
_entity_poly.entity_id
_entity_poly.type
_entity_poly.pdbx_seq_one_letter_code
_entity_poly.pdbx_strand_id
1 'polypeptide(L)'
;MGSNTKAHHNSTQKPWQLVSQFCWIQFKHCYRQANRCVDVLGRIGTDQDLDFISFNCPSVDIMNVFEEDLIGMYFNRLCLDPDVVL
;
A
#
# COMPACT_ATOMS: atom_id res chain seq x y z
N MET A 1 8.06 24.06 -12.30
CA MET A 1 9.52 23.78 -12.19
C MET A 1 9.80 23.31 -10.77
N GLY A 2 10.02 22.00 -10.57
CA GLY A 2 10.38 21.42 -9.27
C GLY A 2 11.59 20.52 -9.47
N SER A 3 12.65 20.78 -8.71
CA SER A 3 14.00 20.24 -8.90
C SER A 3 14.07 18.74 -8.61
N ASN A 4 14.72 18.03 -9.52
CA ASN A 4 14.89 16.58 -9.52
C ASN A 4 16.22 16.22 -8.82
N THR A 5 16.16 15.77 -7.57
CA THR A 5 17.31 15.15 -6.89
C THR A 5 17.17 13.64 -6.95
N LYS A 6 17.89 13.03 -7.90
CA LYS A 6 18.05 11.59 -8.01
C LYS A 6 18.91 11.09 -6.84
N ALA A 7 18.29 10.50 -5.84
CA ALA A 7 18.97 9.60 -4.92
C ALA A 7 18.87 8.19 -5.49
N HIS A 8 19.94 7.69 -6.10
CA HIS A 8 20.09 6.27 -6.41
C HIS A 8 20.13 5.50 -5.08
N HIS A 9 18.98 5.09 -4.55
CA HIS A 9 18.91 4.28 -3.36
C HIS A 9 18.93 2.80 -3.76
N ASN A 10 19.97 2.09 -3.34
CA ASN A 10 20.10 0.66 -3.55
C ASN A 10 18.87 -0.07 -3.00
N SER A 11 18.09 -0.69 -3.87
CA SER A 11 16.78 -1.29 -3.63
C SER A 11 16.81 -2.62 -2.85
N THR A 12 17.82 -2.82 -2.00
CA THR A 12 18.04 -4.09 -1.28
C THR A 12 18.23 -3.89 0.22
N GLN A 13 17.50 -2.96 0.83
CA GLN A 13 17.45 -2.87 2.28
C GLN A 13 16.54 -3.97 2.83
N LYS A 14 17.04 -4.83 3.72
CA LYS A 14 16.25 -5.92 4.29
C LYS A 14 15.17 -5.31 5.20
N PRO A 15 13.90 -5.77 5.15
CA PRO A 15 12.80 -5.15 5.91
C PRO A 15 13.14 -4.93 7.39
N TRP A 16 13.85 -5.87 8.01
CA TRP A 16 14.27 -5.81 9.41
C TRP A 16 15.18 -4.62 9.76
N GLN A 17 16.01 -4.15 8.83
CA GLN A 17 16.89 -2.99 9.05
C GLN A 17 16.12 -1.66 9.12
N LEU A 18 14.95 -1.61 8.50
CA LEU A 18 14.05 -0.46 8.58
C LEU A 18 13.23 -0.53 9.87
N VAL A 19 12.75 -1.72 10.22
CA VAL A 19 11.96 -1.94 11.44
C VAL A 19 12.76 -1.61 12.70
N SER A 20 14.06 -1.92 12.74
CA SER A 20 14.93 -1.62 13.89
C SER A 20 15.11 -0.13 14.18
N GLN A 21 14.71 0.76 13.28
CA GLN A 21 14.76 2.21 13.51
C GLN A 21 13.63 2.71 14.41
N PHE A 22 12.64 1.86 14.69
CA PHE A 22 11.51 2.19 15.55
C PHE A 22 11.59 1.39 16.84
N CYS A 23 11.61 2.09 17.98
CA CYS A 23 11.83 1.43 19.27
C CYS A 23 10.68 0.52 19.68
N TRP A 24 9.43 0.84 19.31
CA TRP A 24 8.23 0.03 19.62
C TRP A 24 7.31 -0.07 18.40
N ILE A 25 7.43 -1.18 17.67
CA ILE A 25 6.52 -1.54 16.57
C ILE A 25 5.76 -2.81 16.94
N GLN A 26 4.45 -2.81 16.70
CA GLN A 26 3.63 -4.01 16.68
C GLN A 26 2.99 -4.16 15.29
N PHE A 27 3.27 -5.26 14.61
CA PHE A 27 2.59 -5.59 13.37
C PHE A 27 1.24 -6.25 13.70
N LYS A 28 0.14 -5.58 13.34
CA LYS A 28 -1.19 -6.16 13.36
C LYS A 28 -1.58 -6.51 11.93
N HIS A 29 -1.67 -7.80 11.63
CA HIS A 29 -2.14 -8.25 10.33
C HIS A 29 -3.67 -8.18 10.27
N CYS A 30 -4.19 -7.11 9.65
CA CYS A 30 -5.63 -6.91 9.46
C CYS A 30 -6.07 -7.48 8.11
N TYR A 31 -6.17 -8.82 8.01
CA TYR A 31 -6.44 -9.55 6.76
C TYR A 31 -7.76 -9.17 6.05
N ARG A 32 -8.75 -8.61 6.77
CA ARG A 32 -10.12 -8.42 6.26
C ARG A 32 -10.59 -6.96 6.13
N GLN A 33 -9.79 -6.01 6.59
CA GLN A 33 -10.03 -4.58 6.39
C GLN A 33 -8.93 -4.05 5.49
N ALA A 34 -8.78 -4.69 4.33
CA ALA A 34 -7.85 -4.19 3.34
C ALA A 34 -8.44 -2.89 2.81
N ASN A 35 -7.84 -1.78 3.23
CA ASN A 35 -8.09 -0.45 2.71
C ASN A 35 -7.92 -0.54 1.19
N ARG A 36 -9.04 -0.50 0.46
CA ARG A 36 -9.03 -0.70 -0.99
C ARG A 36 -8.22 0.40 -1.68
N CYS A 37 -8.15 1.60 -1.11
CA CYS A 37 -7.26 2.64 -1.61
C CYS A 37 -5.82 2.16 -1.62
N VAL A 38 -5.35 1.41 -0.61
CA VAL A 38 -3.98 0.88 -0.59
C VAL A 38 -3.75 -0.10 -1.74
N ASP A 39 -4.71 -0.97 -2.04
CA ASP A 39 -4.57 -1.89 -3.17
C ASP A 39 -4.53 -1.16 -4.51
N VAL A 40 -5.43 -0.20 -4.70
CA VAL A 40 -5.51 0.58 -5.95
C VAL A 40 -4.28 1.47 -6.10
N LEU A 41 -3.84 2.14 -5.04
CA LEU A 41 -2.60 2.91 -5.01
C LEU A 41 -1.38 2.02 -5.28
N GLY A 42 -1.36 0.81 -4.72
CA GLY A 42 -0.30 -0.17 -5.01
C GLY A 42 -0.24 -0.53 -6.49
N ARG A 43 -1.39 -0.74 -7.14
CA ARG A 43 -1.47 -1.02 -8.59
C ARG A 43 -1.11 0.20 -9.44
N ILE A 44 -1.59 1.39 -9.08
CA ILE A 44 -1.20 2.62 -9.79
C ILE A 44 0.31 2.82 -9.66
N GLY A 45 0.87 2.55 -8.47
CA GLY A 45 2.29 2.68 -8.18
C GLY A 45 3.18 1.70 -8.95
N THR A 46 2.69 0.53 -9.39
CA THR A 46 3.51 -0.40 -10.20
C THR A 46 3.81 0.15 -11.59
N ASP A 47 2.97 1.05 -12.08
CA ASP A 47 3.13 1.69 -13.39
C ASP A 47 3.79 3.08 -13.28
N GLN A 48 4.21 3.50 -12.08
CA GLN A 48 4.87 4.80 -11.86
C GLN A 48 6.39 4.72 -12.03
N ASP A 49 6.94 5.67 -12.79
CA ASP A 49 8.40 5.81 -13.00
C ASP A 49 9.13 6.47 -11.81
N LEU A 50 8.38 7.15 -10.92
CA LEU A 50 8.94 7.86 -9.76
C LEU A 50 8.93 6.97 -8.52
N ASP A 51 9.97 7.08 -7.69
CA ASP A 51 10.08 6.32 -6.43
C ASP A 51 8.92 6.57 -5.46
N PHE A 52 8.38 7.79 -5.47
CA PHE A 52 7.17 8.15 -4.73
C PHE A 52 6.46 9.37 -5.35
N ILE A 53 5.15 9.44 -5.16
CA ILE A 53 4.32 10.60 -5.50
C ILE A 53 3.47 10.97 -4.28
N SER A 54 3.43 12.26 -3.97
CA SER A 54 2.56 12.80 -2.93
C SER A 54 1.47 13.64 -3.57
N PHE A 55 0.22 13.37 -3.21
CA PHE A 55 -0.94 14.12 -3.66
C PHE A 55 -1.51 14.96 -2.52
N ASN A 56 -1.90 16.21 -2.80
CA ASN A 56 -2.54 17.09 -1.81
C ASN A 56 -4.03 16.77 -1.61
N CYS A 57 -4.61 15.98 -2.52
CA CYS A 57 -5.98 15.47 -2.49
C CYS A 57 -6.04 14.09 -3.16
N PRO A 58 -7.08 13.28 -2.94
CA PRO A 58 -7.23 12.01 -3.64
C PRO A 58 -7.27 12.21 -5.17
N SER A 59 -6.53 11.41 -5.93
CA SER A 59 -6.66 11.38 -7.40
C SER A 59 -8.09 10.95 -7.79
N VAL A 60 -8.56 11.42 -8.94
CA VAL A 60 -9.85 10.99 -9.51
C VAL A 60 -9.91 9.47 -9.65
N ASP A 61 -8.79 8.84 -10.00
CA ASP A 61 -8.68 7.39 -10.18
C ASP A 61 -8.92 6.58 -8.90
N ILE A 62 -8.73 7.20 -7.73
CA ILE A 62 -8.92 6.56 -6.42
C ILE A 62 -10.15 7.09 -5.68
N MET A 63 -10.83 8.14 -6.18
CA MET A 63 -11.87 8.85 -5.44
C MET A 63 -13.04 7.95 -5.04
N ASN A 64 -13.54 7.11 -5.96
CA ASN A 64 -14.64 6.19 -5.67
C ASN A 64 -14.28 5.21 -4.55
N VAL A 65 -13.07 4.67 -4.61
CA VAL A 65 -12.58 3.69 -3.64
C VAL A 65 -12.28 4.37 -2.29
N PHE A 66 -11.86 5.62 -2.32
CA PHE A 66 -11.68 6.46 -1.14
C PHE A 66 -13.00 6.73 -0.42
N GLU A 67 -14.06 7.06 -1.15
CA GLU A 67 -15.39 7.23 -0.56
C GLU A 67 -15.92 5.92 0.04
N GLU A 68 -15.76 4.79 -0.65
CA GLU A 68 -16.14 3.47 -0.15
C GLU A 68 -15.40 3.10 1.15
N ASP A 69 -14.08 3.29 1.19
CA ASP A 69 -13.29 3.05 2.40
C ASP A 69 -13.70 4.01 3.54
N LEU A 70 -14.01 5.28 3.22
CA LEU A 70 -14.43 6.30 4.18
C LEU A 70 -15.74 5.94 4.87
N ILE A 71 -16.70 5.37 4.14
CA ILE A 71 -17.98 4.89 4.70
C ILE A 71 -17.87 3.51 5.36
N GLY A 72 -16.67 2.93 5.42
CA GLY A 72 -16.41 1.62 6.03
C GLY A 72 -16.95 0.45 5.19
N MET A 73 -17.16 0.65 3.89
CA MET A 73 -17.52 -0.44 2.99
C MET A 73 -16.37 -1.44 2.94
N TYR A 74 -16.67 -2.71 3.19
CA TYR A 74 -15.69 -3.78 3.12
C TYR A 74 -16.18 -4.89 2.19
N PHE A 75 -15.23 -5.52 1.51
CA PHE A 75 -15.48 -6.67 0.67
C PHE A 75 -14.75 -7.86 1.27
N ASN A 76 -15.47 -8.95 1.52
CA ASN A 76 -14.83 -10.19 1.91
C ASN A 76 -13.98 -10.69 0.73
N ARG A 77 -12.67 -10.67 0.89
CA ARG A 77 -11.79 -11.40 -0.02
C ARG A 77 -12.07 -12.88 0.17
N LEU A 78 -12.55 -13.53 -0.87
CA LEU A 78 -12.65 -14.99 -0.89
C LEU A 78 -11.21 -15.51 -0.95
N CYS A 79 -10.72 -16.02 0.18
CA CYS A 79 -9.57 -16.89 0.15
C CYS A 79 -10.09 -18.26 -0.27
N LEU A 80 -9.76 -18.70 -1.48
CA LEU A 80 -9.82 -20.12 -1.76
C LEU A 80 -8.74 -20.73 -0.86
N ASP A 81 -9.15 -21.38 0.23
CA ASP A 81 -8.22 -22.24 0.95
C ASP A 81 -7.65 -23.21 -0.08
N PRO A 82 -6.32 -23.39 -0.16
CA PRO A 82 -5.80 -24.50 -0.93
C PRO A 82 -6.43 -25.75 -0.32
N ASP A 83 -7.22 -26.47 -1.12
CA ASP A 83 -7.88 -27.70 -0.70
C ASP A 83 -6.86 -28.51 0.11
N VAL A 84 -7.16 -28.72 1.40
CA VAL A 84 -6.39 -29.63 2.22
C VAL A 84 -6.64 -31.00 1.60
N VAL A 85 -5.75 -31.41 0.70
CA VAL A 85 -5.67 -32.78 0.21
C VAL A 85 -5.25 -33.61 1.41
N LEU A 86 -6.24 -34.17 2.11
CA LEU A 86 -6.07 -35.23 3.10
C LEU A 86 -5.54 -36.50 2.43
#